data_AF-A0A1E1L6F3-F1
#
_entry.id   AF-A0A1E1L6F3-F1
#
_cell.length_a   1.000
_cell.length_b   1.000
_cell.length_c   1.000
_cell.angle_alpha   90.00
_cell.angle_beta   90.00
_cell.angle_gamma   90.00
#
_symmetry.space_group_name_H-M   'P 1'
#
loop_
_entity.id
_entity.type
_entity.pdbx_description
1 polymer ?
#
loop_
_entity_poly.entity_id
_entity_poly.type
_entity_poly.pdbx_seq_one_letter_code
_entity_poly.pdbx_strand_id
1 'polypeptide(L)'
;MKLTIISALYISGALSAVTESDYRKVHHHDVPRRNCDCSLIMQNGNKIHTDVPPGLGNVVLGNAQVYSWNGVPLNKCAISLFRTKDCKDYRTGDTCPTGPNCDLILAYK
;
A
#
# COMPACT_ATOMS: atom_id res chain seq x y z
N MET A 1 -73.73 -0.56 1.73
CA MET A 1 -72.64 -1.24 2.46
C MET A 1 -71.36 -0.47 2.22
N LYS A 2 -70.57 -0.28 3.28
CA LYS A 2 -69.42 0.62 3.43
C LYS A 2 -68.16 -0.25 3.43
N LEU A 3 -67.11 0.15 2.70
CA LEU A 3 -65.73 -0.38 2.66
C LEU A 3 -65.02 0.44 1.54
N THR A 4 -63.80 0.97 1.57
CA THR A 4 -62.67 0.97 2.51
C THR A 4 -61.71 2.09 2.02
N ILE A 5 -61.16 2.89 2.94
CA ILE A 5 -59.75 3.34 3.12
C ILE A 5 -58.77 3.03 1.94
N ILE A 6 -57.75 3.81 1.52
CA ILE A 6 -56.68 4.61 2.16
C ILE A 6 -56.03 5.51 1.08
N SER A 7 -55.60 6.71 1.47
CA SER A 7 -54.67 7.58 0.71
C SER A 7 -53.46 6.83 0.13
N ALA A 8 -53.23 6.99 -1.17
CA ALA A 8 -51.91 6.78 -1.75
C ALA A 8 -51.30 8.15 -2.08
N LEU A 9 -50.23 8.47 -1.36
CA LEU A 9 -49.36 9.63 -1.54
C LEU A 9 -48.86 9.66 -2.99
N TYR A 10 -49.18 10.72 -3.74
CA TYR A 10 -48.61 10.99 -5.05
C TYR A 10 -47.14 11.35 -4.87
N ILE A 11 -46.25 10.41 -5.15
CA ILE A 11 -44.81 10.67 -5.25
C ILE A 11 -44.56 11.20 -6.67
N SER A 12 -44.35 12.52 -6.77
CA SER A 12 -43.97 13.20 -8.00
C SER A 12 -42.67 12.61 -8.55
N GLY A 13 -42.74 12.12 -9.79
CA GLY A 13 -41.58 11.73 -10.57
C GLY A 13 -40.80 12.95 -11.03
N ALA A 14 -39.51 12.97 -10.75
CA ALA A 14 -38.53 13.74 -11.50
C ALA A 14 -37.45 12.75 -11.98
N LEU A 15 -37.69 12.13 -13.14
CA LEU A 15 -36.61 11.51 -13.90
C LEU A 15 -35.83 12.64 -14.57
N SER A 16 -34.76 13.10 -13.92
CA SER A 16 -33.76 13.92 -14.59
C SER A 16 -32.93 13.00 -15.48
N ALA A 17 -33.12 13.13 -16.78
CA ALA A 17 -32.17 12.63 -17.77
C ALA A 17 -30.89 13.48 -17.68
N VAL A 18 -29.76 12.85 -17.41
CA VAL A 18 -28.45 13.40 -17.77
C VAL A 18 -27.83 12.46 -18.79
N THR A 19 -27.53 13.03 -19.94
CA THR A 19 -26.96 12.43 -21.13
C THR A 19 -25.45 12.32 -21.02
N GLU A 20 -24.96 11.26 -21.65
CA GLU A 20 -23.64 11.10 -22.25
C GLU A 20 -22.37 11.03 -21.38
N SER A 21 -21.62 9.98 -21.73
CA SER A 21 -20.16 9.88 -21.77
C SER A 21 -19.40 10.37 -20.54
N ASP A 22 -18.83 9.42 -19.79
CA ASP A 22 -17.38 9.24 -19.92
C ASP A 22 -16.90 7.95 -19.29
N TYR A 23 -15.85 7.40 -19.91
CA TYR A 23 -15.10 6.27 -19.44
C TYR A 23 -14.49 6.58 -18.07
N ARG A 24 -14.96 5.94 -17.00
CA ARG A 24 -14.04 5.46 -15.96
C ARG A 24 -14.70 4.43 -15.06
N LYS A 25 -14.32 3.17 -15.27
CA LYS A 25 -14.24 2.21 -14.16
C LYS A 25 -13.32 2.82 -13.11
N VAL A 26 -13.88 3.52 -12.13
CA VAL A 26 -13.13 3.86 -10.93
C VAL A 26 -13.05 2.57 -10.12
N HIS A 27 -12.08 1.73 -10.46
CA HIS A 27 -11.51 0.84 -9.47
C HIS A 27 -10.92 1.74 -8.39
N HIS A 28 -11.67 1.95 -7.30
CA HIS A 28 -11.04 2.28 -6.02
C HIS A 28 -10.14 1.09 -5.68
N HIS A 29 -8.93 1.06 -6.23
CA HIS A 29 -7.82 0.48 -5.49
C HIS A 29 -7.76 1.31 -4.22
N ASP A 30 -8.23 0.73 -3.12
CA ASP A 30 -7.84 1.13 -1.77
C ASP A 30 -6.30 1.16 -1.75
N VAL A 31 -5.72 2.29 -2.11
CA VAL A 31 -4.31 2.54 -1.87
C VAL A 31 -4.21 2.76 -0.36
N PRO A 32 -3.44 1.93 0.36
CA PRO A 32 -3.31 2.07 1.80
C PRO A 32 -2.76 3.47 2.09
N ARG A 33 -3.49 4.29 2.85
CA ARG A 33 -3.12 5.70 3.09
C ARG A 33 -2.06 5.89 4.19
N ARG A 34 -1.47 4.81 4.69
CA ARG A 34 -0.52 4.85 5.81
C ARG A 34 0.85 4.38 5.37
N ASN A 35 1.88 5.05 5.88
CA ASN A 35 3.22 4.50 5.90
C ASN A 35 3.19 3.18 6.65
N CYS A 36 4.07 2.28 6.25
CA CYS A 36 4.24 1.03 6.97
C CYS A 36 5.65 0.94 7.49
N ASP A 37 5.77 0.58 8.76
CA ASP A 37 7.03 0.16 9.31
C ASP A 37 7.45 -1.17 8.69
N CYS A 38 8.70 -1.25 8.23
CA CYS A 38 9.25 -2.45 7.63
C CYS A 38 10.62 -2.74 8.26
N SER A 39 10.73 -3.96 8.81
CA SER A 39 11.98 -4.49 9.36
C SER A 39 12.43 -5.68 8.53
N LEU A 40 13.65 -5.64 8.01
CA LEU A 40 14.20 -6.67 7.13
C LEU A 40 15.56 -7.14 7.64
N ILE A 41 15.98 -8.34 7.22
CA ILE A 41 17.28 -8.90 7.54
C ILE A 41 18.03 -9.13 6.22
N MET A 42 19.30 -8.76 6.20
CA MET A 42 20.22 -9.01 5.10
C MET A 42 20.99 -10.32 5.30
N GLN A 43 21.54 -10.89 4.22
CA GLN A 43 22.37 -12.11 4.30
C GLN A 43 23.60 -11.98 5.21
N ASN A 44 24.21 -10.79 5.26
CA ASN A 44 25.31 -10.49 6.18
C ASN A 44 24.89 -10.35 7.66
N GLY A 45 23.60 -10.54 7.98
CA GLY A 45 23.06 -10.44 9.35
C GLY A 45 22.71 -9.02 9.80
N ASN A 46 22.91 -8.01 8.96
CA ASN A 46 22.46 -6.65 9.24
C ASN A 46 20.93 -6.55 9.15
N LYS A 47 20.38 -5.58 9.86
CA LYS A 47 18.94 -5.29 9.90
C LYS A 47 18.67 -3.97 9.20
N ILE A 48 17.55 -3.90 8.49
CA ILE A 48 17.01 -2.67 7.93
C ILE A 48 15.76 -2.33 8.72
N HIS A 49 15.60 -1.06 9.06
CA HIS A 49 14.35 -0.53 9.59
C HIS A 49 14.02 0.75 8.83
N THR A 50 12.84 0.78 8.20
CA THR A 50 12.44 1.90 7.35
C THR A 50 10.93 2.01 7.23
N ASP A 51 10.45 3.25 7.15
CA ASP A 51 9.09 3.54 6.72
C ASP A 51 8.96 3.38 5.21
N VAL A 52 8.00 2.56 4.79
CA VAL A 52 7.61 2.40 3.40
C VAL A 52 6.42 3.32 3.13
N PRO A 53 6.50 4.23 2.13
CA PRO A 53 5.40 5.13 1.80
C PRO A 53 4.17 4.36 1.28
N PRO A 54 2.98 4.99 1.32
CA PRO A 54 1.76 4.41 0.79
C PRO A 54 1.88 4.13 -0.71
N GLY A 55 1.31 3.02 -1.16
CA GLY A 55 1.40 2.56 -2.54
C GLY A 55 1.13 1.06 -2.68
N LEU A 56 1.18 0.58 -3.92
CA LEU A 56 1.12 -0.83 -4.28
C LEU A 56 2.18 -1.10 -5.33
N GLY A 57 2.80 -2.28 -5.27
CA GLY A 57 3.81 -2.69 -6.23
C GLY A 57 5.23 -2.36 -5.78
N ASN A 58 6.14 -2.20 -6.72
CA ASN A 58 7.55 -1.96 -6.42
C ASN A 58 7.77 -0.52 -5.90
N VAL A 59 8.38 -0.41 -4.72
CA VAL A 59 8.70 0.84 -4.04
C VAL A 59 10.22 0.91 -3.85
N VAL A 60 10.83 1.98 -4.34
CA VAL A 60 12.27 2.24 -4.17
C VAL A 60 12.46 3.20 -2.99
N LEU A 61 13.32 2.80 -2.05
CA LEU A 61 13.67 3.55 -0.85
C LEU A 61 15.17 3.86 -0.91
N GLY A 62 15.53 5.11 -1.16
CA GLY A 62 16.94 5.51 -1.33
C GLY A 62 17.74 5.67 -0.02
N ASN A 63 17.08 5.62 1.13
CA ASN A 63 17.60 6.05 2.41
C ASN A 63 17.20 5.14 3.58
N ALA A 64 17.02 3.83 3.31
CA ALA A 64 16.65 2.85 4.32
C ALA A 64 17.79 2.68 5.33
N GLN A 65 17.49 2.85 6.62
CA GLN A 65 18.50 2.82 7.66
C GLN A 65 18.92 1.39 7.97
N VAL A 66 20.24 1.15 7.97
CA VAL A 66 20.85 -0.13 8.30
C VAL A 66 21.45 -0.10 9.69
N TYR A 67 21.25 -1.20 10.38
CA TYR A 67 21.77 -1.49 11.70
C TYR A 67 22.58 -2.79 11.64
N SER A 68 23.67 -2.85 12.39
CA SER A 68 24.34 -4.12 12.65
C SER A 68 23.40 -5.07 13.40
N TRP A 69 23.77 -6.35 13.49
CA TRP A 69 23.03 -7.34 14.27
C TRP A 69 22.78 -6.89 15.73
N ASN A 70 23.73 -6.12 16.29
CA ASN A 70 23.72 -5.52 17.63
C ASN A 70 22.88 -4.24 17.75
N GLY A 71 22.24 -3.78 16.67
CA GLY A 71 21.42 -2.56 16.67
C GLY A 71 22.21 -1.24 16.56
N VAL A 72 23.52 -1.30 16.30
CA VAL A 72 24.32 -0.09 16.03
C VAL A 72 24.02 0.40 14.61
N PRO A 73 23.62 1.68 14.40
CA PRO A 73 23.42 2.21 13.06
C PRO A 73 24.73 2.22 12.28
N LEU A 74 24.71 1.71 11.06
CA LEU A 74 25.90 1.60 10.20
C LEU A 74 25.88 2.66 9.10
N ASN A 75 24.84 2.63 8.27
CA ASN A 75 24.72 3.47 7.09
C ASN A 75 23.28 3.44 6.55
N LYS A 76 23.07 4.03 5.37
CA LYS A 76 21.82 3.94 4.62
C LYS A 76 22.02 3.16 3.33
N CYS A 77 21.01 2.42 2.92
CA CYS A 77 20.96 1.68 1.67
C CYS A 77 19.84 2.19 0.78
N ALA A 78 20.07 2.12 -0.52
CA ALA A 78 18.97 2.12 -1.47
C ALA A 78 18.46 0.68 -1.62
N ILE A 79 17.17 0.47 -1.37
CA ILE A 79 16.52 -0.83 -1.49
C ILE A 79 15.24 -0.72 -2.30
N SER A 80 14.76 -1.85 -2.79
CA SER A 80 13.48 -1.96 -3.49
C SER A 80 12.65 -3.04 -2.81
N LEU A 81 11.39 -2.73 -2.55
CA LEU A 81 10.44 -3.59 -1.87
C LEU A 81 9.14 -3.65 -2.65
N PHE A 82 8.60 -4.85 -2.81
CA PHE A 82 7.24 -5.01 -3.30
C PHE A 82 6.26 -4.83 -2.14
N ARG A 83 5.51 -3.72 -2.19
CA ARG A 83 4.50 -3.37 -1.19
C ARG A 83 3.14 -3.94 -1.59
N THR A 84 2.52 -4.64 -0.65
CA THR A 84 1.13 -5.10 -0.75
C THR A 84 0.18 -4.15 -0.02
N LYS A 85 -1.14 -4.39 -0.12
CA LYS A 85 -2.17 -3.53 0.46
C LYS A 85 -2.09 -3.47 1.99
N ASP A 86 -1.78 -4.58 2.61
CA ASP A 86 -1.61 -4.67 4.05
C ASP A 86 -0.12 -4.53 4.35
N CYS A 87 0.27 -3.88 5.45
CA CYS A 87 1.68 -3.67 5.82
C CYS A 87 2.41 -4.98 6.18
N LYS A 88 2.33 -5.99 5.33
CA LYS A 88 2.63 -7.40 5.55
C LYS A 88 3.18 -7.98 4.25
N ASP A 89 3.88 -9.10 4.38
CA ASP A 89 4.37 -9.89 3.26
C ASP A 89 5.24 -9.08 2.28
N TYR A 90 6.11 -8.21 2.82
CA TYR A 90 7.07 -7.48 2.00
C TYR A 90 8.02 -8.45 1.33
N ARG A 91 8.16 -8.28 0.01
CA ARG A 91 9.12 -9.04 -0.78
C ARG A 91 10.21 -8.11 -1.26
N THR A 92 11.40 -8.66 -1.46
CA THR A 92 12.45 -7.95 -2.20
C THR A 92 11.91 -7.56 -3.56
N GLY A 93 12.02 -6.29 -3.91
CA GLY A 93 11.57 -5.77 -5.20
C GLY A 93 12.60 -6.05 -6.30
N ASP A 94 12.43 -5.38 -7.43
CA ASP A 94 13.13 -5.71 -8.69
C ASP A 94 14.62 -5.35 -8.67
N THR A 95 15.06 -4.49 -7.74
CA THR A 95 16.46 -4.06 -7.66
C THR A 95 17.14 -4.53 -6.40
N CYS A 96 18.37 -5.04 -6.54
CA CYS A 96 19.19 -5.40 -5.39
C CYS A 96 19.50 -4.18 -4.51
N PRO A 97 19.69 -4.36 -3.19
CA PRO A 97 20.20 -3.34 -2.30
C PRO A 97 21.54 -2.78 -2.79
N THR A 98 21.71 -1.47 -2.72
CA THR A 98 22.97 -0.81 -3.08
C THR A 98 23.45 0.14 -1.99
N GLY A 99 24.77 0.16 -1.76
CA GLY A 99 25.46 0.97 -0.78
C GLY A 99 26.44 0.16 0.07
N PRO A 100 27.22 0.82 0.94
CA PRO A 100 28.17 0.14 1.83
C PRO A 100 27.42 -0.77 2.82
N ASN A 101 27.93 -1.97 3.13
CA ASN A 101 27.27 -2.92 4.05
C ASN A 101 25.83 -3.34 3.67
N CYS A 102 25.37 -2.98 2.46
CA CYS A 102 24.09 -3.38 1.90
C CYS A 102 24.28 -4.71 1.19
N ASP A 103 23.60 -5.74 1.68
CA ASP A 103 23.61 -7.06 1.07
C ASP A 103 22.18 -7.50 0.74
N LEU A 104 22.04 -8.61 0.02
CA LEU A 104 20.76 -9.17 -0.39
C LEU A 104 19.82 -9.32 0.82
N ILE A 105 18.59 -8.82 0.64
CA ILE A 105 17.53 -8.95 1.66
C ILE A 105 17.02 -10.39 1.65
N LEU A 106 17.05 -11.01 2.82
CA LEU A 106 16.35 -12.25 3.11
C LEU A 106 14.87 -11.91 3.36
N ALA A 107 14.07 -11.86 2.31
CA ALA A 107 12.63 -11.74 2.46
C ALA A 107 12.09 -13.04 3.07
N TYR A 108 11.75 -13.02 4.36
CA TYR A 108 11.02 -14.11 5.02
C TYR A 108 9.53 -13.92 4.76
N LYS A 109 8.90 -14.99 4.27
CA LYS A 109 7.47 -15.12 4.00
C LYS A 109 6.66 -15.13 5.29
#